data_AF-A0A8X6S2G7-F1
#
_entry.id   AF-A0A8X6S2G7-F1
#
_cell.length_a   1.000
_cell.length_b   1.000
_cell.length_c   1.000
_cell.angle_alpha   90.00
_cell.angle_beta   90.00
_cell.angle_gamma   90.00
#
_symmetry.space_group_name_H-M   'P 1'
#
loop_
_entity.id
_entity.type
_entity.pdbx_description
1 polymer ?
#
loop_
_entity_poly.entity_id
_entity_poly.type
_entity_poly.pdbx_seq_one_letter_code
_entity_poly.pdbx_strand_id
1 'polypeptide(L)'
;MSFTRRPGSGRPRQTSRREDRHIITAPLCVLPLTPTHRRLRLEWCRSRGNWTAAERNQVVFSDESRYNLSSDDNRVRVRRPGGERLNPAFALQRHTAGVMV
;
A
#
# COMPACT_ATOMS: atom_id res chain seq x y z
N MET A 1 47.54 -1.53 2.09
CA MET A 1 46.56 -2.64 1.96
C MET A 1 45.35 -2.13 1.19
N SER A 2 45.21 -2.50 -0.08
CA SER A 2 44.06 -2.12 -0.91
C SER A 2 42.95 -3.16 -0.74
N PHE A 3 41.79 -2.74 -0.22
CA PHE A 3 40.61 -3.58 -0.17
C PHE A 3 39.95 -3.60 -1.56
N THR A 4 40.19 -4.65 -2.34
CA THR A 4 39.40 -4.91 -3.55
C THR A 4 38.04 -5.46 -3.14
N ARG A 5 36.96 -4.73 -3.47
CA ARG A 5 35.59 -5.22 -3.25
C ARG A 5 35.38 -6.43 -4.16
N ARG A 6 35.03 -7.57 -3.58
CA ARG A 6 34.61 -8.76 -4.34
C ARG A 6 33.39 -8.38 -5.20
N PRO A 7 33.30 -8.83 -6.46
CA PRO A 7 32.08 -8.68 -7.25
C PRO A 7 30.93 -9.34 -6.47
N GLY A 8 29.89 -8.57 -6.15
CA GLY A 8 28.70 -9.15 -5.53
C GLY A 8 28.05 -10.13 -6.49
N SER A 9 27.74 -11.35 -6.03
CA SER A 9 27.06 -12.40 -6.82
C SER A 9 25.59 -12.10 -7.15
N GLY A 10 25.15 -10.87 -6.93
CA GLY A 10 23.80 -10.42 -7.23
C GLY A 10 23.61 -10.10 -8.70
N ARG A 11 22.35 -10.10 -9.15
CA ARG A 11 22.02 -9.59 -10.49
C ARG A 11 22.56 -8.15 -10.64
N PRO A 12 23.14 -7.79 -11.79
CA PRO A 12 23.63 -6.45 -12.04
C PRO A 12 22.55 -5.41 -11.74
N ARG A 13 22.94 -4.32 -11.10
CA ARG A 13 22.01 -3.22 -10.80
C ARG A 13 21.47 -2.67 -12.11
N GLN A 14 20.17 -2.78 -12.31
CA GLN A 14 19.47 -2.27 -13.50
C GLN A 14 19.17 -0.76 -13.42
N THR A 15 19.25 -0.16 -12.22
CA THR A 15 18.85 1.24 -11.97
C THR A 15 20.00 2.12 -11.51
N SER A 16 20.06 3.37 -11.95
CA SER A 16 21.04 4.35 -11.47
C SER A 16 20.66 4.91 -10.09
N ARG A 17 21.61 5.51 -9.35
CA ARG A 17 21.30 6.19 -8.07
C ARG A 17 20.28 7.33 -8.23
N ARG A 18 20.22 7.95 -9.41
CA ARG A 18 19.24 9.02 -9.71
C ARG A 18 17.84 8.44 -9.91
N GLU A 19 17.73 7.30 -10.58
CA GLU A 19 16.48 6.55 -10.73
C GLU A 19 15.98 6.00 -9.40
N ASP A 20 16.88 5.47 -8.55
CA ASP A 20 16.55 4.93 -7.23
C ASP A 20 15.78 5.93 -6.35
N ARG A 21 15.98 7.26 -6.54
CA ARG A 21 15.22 8.31 -5.81
C ARG A 21 13.72 8.29 -6.10
N HIS A 22 13.32 7.77 -7.25
CA HIS A 22 11.95 7.72 -7.71
C HIS A 22 11.36 6.31 -7.59
N ILE A 23 12.10 5.34 -7.04
CA ILE A 23 11.62 3.98 -6.85
C ILE A 23 10.86 3.89 -5.53
N ILE A 24 9.63 3.40 -5.62
CA ILE A 24 8.75 3.14 -4.49
C ILE A 24 8.70 1.62 -4.27
N THR A 25 8.74 1.21 -3.00
CA THR A 25 8.44 -0.18 -2.61
C THR A 25 7.02 -0.24 -2.09
N ALA A 26 6.16 -0.98 -2.78
CA ALA A 26 4.73 -1.04 -2.47
C ALA A 26 4.21 -2.48 -2.58
N PRO A 27 3.06 -2.80 -1.93
CA PRO A 27 2.45 -4.11 -2.07
C PRO A 27 2.03 -4.35 -3.53
N LEU A 28 2.26 -5.58 -4.00
CA LEU A 28 1.81 -6.06 -5.31
C LEU A 28 0.29 -6.02 -5.41
N CYS A 29 -0.42 -6.19 -4.30
CA CYS A 29 -1.87 -6.30 -4.29
C CYS A 29 -2.54 -4.95 -3.97
N VAL A 30 -3.45 -4.52 -4.85
CA VAL A 30 -4.27 -3.31 -4.63
C VAL A 30 -5.73 -3.72 -4.50
N LEU A 31 -6.39 -3.25 -3.45
CA LEU A 31 -7.84 -3.39 -3.30
C LEU A 31 -8.53 -2.30 -4.15
N PRO A 32 -9.30 -2.68 -5.17
CA PRO A 32 -9.98 -1.73 -6.04
C PRO A 32 -11.20 -1.17 -5.31
N LEU A 33 -11.26 0.16 -5.15
CA LEU A 33 -12.53 0.81 -4.83
C LEU A 33 -13.39 0.84 -6.09
N THR A 34 -14.58 0.23 -6.02
CA THR A 34 -15.61 0.38 -7.06
C THR A 34 -16.01 1.85 -7.21
N PRO A 35 -16.53 2.28 -8.38
CA PRO A 35 -17.01 3.65 -8.56
C PRO A 35 -18.02 4.08 -7.49
N THR A 36 -18.93 3.18 -7.10
CA THR A 36 -19.91 3.41 -6.02
C THR A 36 -19.23 3.65 -4.67
N HIS A 37 -18.25 2.82 -4.30
CA HIS A 37 -17.50 3.01 -3.05
C HIS A 37 -16.78 4.37 -3.03
N ARG A 38 -16.21 4.81 -4.16
CA ARG A 38 -15.55 6.12 -4.26
C ARG A 38 -16.53 7.26 -4.04
N ARG A 39 -17.70 7.20 -4.68
CA ARG A 39 -18.76 8.21 -4.53
C ARG A 39 -19.22 8.33 -3.08
N LEU A 40 -19.59 7.21 -2.46
CA LEU A 40 -20.10 7.18 -1.08
C LEU A 40 -19.06 7.67 -0.07
N ARG A 41 -17.78 7.26 -0.22
CA ARG A 41 -16.70 7.74 0.64
C ARG A 41 -16.46 9.25 0.49
N LEU A 42 -16.51 9.77 -0.73
CA LEU A 42 -16.34 11.20 -0.98
C LEU A 42 -17.47 12.01 -0.36
N GLU A 43 -18.72 11.55 -0.52
CA GLU A 43 -19.91 12.17 0.07
C GLU A 43 -19.85 12.14 1.61
N TRP A 44 -19.42 11.01 2.18
CA TRP A 44 -19.20 10.87 3.62
C TRP A 44 -18.17 11.87 4.16
N CYS A 45 -17.05 12.06 3.44
CA CYS A 45 -16.04 13.04 3.80
C CYS A 45 -16.54 14.48 3.67
N ARG A 46 -17.23 14.81 2.57
CA ARG A 46 -17.76 16.16 2.33
C ARG A 46 -18.79 16.57 3.38
N SER A 47 -19.72 15.66 3.72
CA SER A 47 -20.76 15.91 4.73
C SER A 47 -20.23 16.11 6.15
N ARG A 48 -18.97 15.71 6.43
CA ARG A 48 -18.35 15.79 7.76
C ARG A 48 -17.05 16.58 7.77
N GLY A 49 -16.75 17.29 6.69
CA GLY A 49 -15.49 18.02 6.53
C GLY A 49 -15.35 19.16 7.55
N ASN A 50 -16.46 19.72 7.99
CA ASN A 50 -16.56 20.83 8.95
C ASN A 50 -16.99 20.40 10.36
N TRP A 51 -16.92 19.10 10.69
CA TRP A 51 -17.27 18.62 12.02
C TRP A 51 -16.44 19.29 13.12
N THR A 52 -17.15 19.74 14.13
CA THR A 52 -16.61 20.29 15.37
C THR A 52 -16.04 19.18 16.26
N ALA A 53 -15.22 19.55 17.25
CA ALA A 53 -14.66 18.58 18.21
C ALA A 53 -15.77 17.86 19.01
N ALA A 54 -16.85 18.56 19.35
CA ALA A 54 -17.98 17.98 20.07
C ALA A 54 -18.69 16.90 19.25
N GLU A 55 -18.95 17.15 17.96
CA GLU A 55 -19.57 16.17 17.06
C GLU A 55 -18.69 14.93 16.86
N ARG A 56 -17.36 15.11 16.78
CA ARG A 56 -16.42 13.98 16.72
C ARG A 56 -16.49 13.11 17.98
N ASN A 57 -16.60 13.72 19.15
CA ASN A 57 -16.63 13.00 20.43
C ASN A 57 -17.91 12.21 20.66
N GLN A 58 -18.98 12.46 19.88
CA GLN A 58 -20.22 11.69 19.95
C GLN A 58 -20.16 10.37 19.19
N VAL A 59 -19.14 10.18 18.33
CA VAL A 59 -19.03 8.97 17.51
C VAL A 59 -18.21 7.91 18.24
N VAL A 60 -18.84 6.78 18.53
CA VAL A 60 -18.16 5.57 19.02
C VAL A 60 -17.80 4.70 17.81
N PHE A 61 -16.51 4.44 17.62
CA PHE A 61 -16.00 3.56 16.57
C PHE A 61 -15.86 2.13 17.10
N SER A 62 -16.24 1.15 16.29
CA SER A 62 -15.93 -0.26 16.50
C SER A 62 -15.26 -0.81 15.24
N ASP A 63 -14.23 -1.65 15.42
CA ASP A 63 -13.68 -2.49 14.36
C ASP A 63 -13.28 -3.85 14.92
N GLU A 64 -13.10 -4.80 14.01
CA GLU A 64 -12.47 -6.07 14.29
C GLU A 64 -11.10 -6.10 13.61
N SER A 65 -10.07 -6.31 14.41
CA SER A 65 -8.69 -6.38 13.94
C SER A 65 -8.09 -7.74 14.27
N ARG A 66 -7.41 -8.35 13.28
CA ARG A 66 -6.65 -9.58 13.50
C ARG A 66 -5.28 -9.23 14.08
N TYR A 67 -4.90 -9.87 15.18
CA TYR A 67 -3.54 -9.83 15.70
C TYR A 67 -2.79 -11.07 15.22
N ASN A 68 -1.61 -10.88 14.63
CA ASN A 68 -0.75 -11.99 14.21
C ASN A 68 0.53 -11.99 15.05
N LEU A 69 0.92 -13.15 15.57
CA LEU A 69 2.17 -13.33 16.32
C LEU A 69 3.41 -13.31 15.41
N SER A 70 3.22 -13.55 14.12
CA SER A 70 4.23 -13.42 13.06
C SER A 70 3.60 -12.79 11.82
N SER A 71 4.34 -11.95 11.11
CA SER A 71 3.85 -11.30 9.87
C SER A 71 3.97 -12.23 8.67
N ASP A 72 2.93 -13.00 8.38
CA ASP A 72 2.72 -13.73 7.13
C ASP A 72 1.54 -13.13 6.35
N ASP A 73 1.54 -11.81 6.15
CA ASP A 73 0.47 -11.12 5.42
C ASP A 73 0.34 -11.57 3.94
N ASN A 74 1.20 -12.48 3.49
CA ASN A 74 1.33 -12.99 2.12
C ASN A 74 1.40 -11.84 1.09
N ARG A 75 1.86 -10.65 1.50
CA ARG A 75 1.99 -9.49 0.61
C ARG A 75 3.40 -9.44 0.06
N VAL A 76 3.53 -9.80 -1.21
CA VAL A 76 4.75 -9.55 -1.97
C VAL A 76 4.92 -8.04 -2.17
N ARG A 77 6.07 -7.50 -1.76
CA ARG A 77 6.46 -6.10 -2.05
C ARG A 77 7.26 -6.04 -3.34
N VAL A 78 6.96 -5.09 -4.20
CA VAL A 78 7.63 -4.89 -5.49
C VAL A 78 8.25 -3.50 -5.54
N ARG A 79 9.49 -3.41 -6.07
CA ARG A 79 10.15 -2.14 -6.39
C ARG A 79 9.65 -1.68 -7.76
N ARG A 80 9.11 -0.46 -7.85
CA ARG A 80 8.62 0.12 -9.11
C ARG A 80 8.83 1.63 -9.16
N PRO A 81 8.82 2.26 -10.35
CA PRO A 81 8.81 3.71 -10.47
C PRO A 81 7.60 4.34 -9.78
N GLY A 82 7.76 5.56 -9.28
CA GLY A 82 6.66 6.37 -8.77
C GLY A 82 5.58 6.60 -9.83
N GLY A 83 4.32 6.66 -9.41
CA GLY A 83 3.18 6.83 -10.33
C GLY A 83 2.64 5.53 -10.93
N GLU A 84 3.42 4.45 -10.96
CA GLU A 84 3.01 3.17 -11.56
C GLU A 84 2.24 2.24 -10.60
N ARG A 85 1.48 2.83 -9.67
CA ARG A 85 0.81 2.05 -8.62
C ARG A 85 -0.22 1.05 -9.14
N LEU A 86 -0.85 1.36 -10.27
CA LEU A 86 -1.90 0.55 -10.88
C LEU A 86 -1.43 -0.15 -12.15
N ASN A 87 -0.13 -0.09 -12.48
CA ASN A 87 0.41 -0.79 -13.64
C ASN A 87 0.24 -2.30 -13.43
N PRO A 88 -0.42 -3.05 -14.34
CA PRO A 88 -0.66 -4.48 -14.20
C PRO A 88 0.62 -5.31 -14.06
N ALA A 89 1.78 -4.80 -14.53
CA ALA A 89 3.08 -5.44 -14.32
C ALA A 89 3.51 -5.47 -12.84
N PHE A 90 2.98 -4.55 -12.02
CA PHE A 90 3.35 -4.36 -10.62
C PHE A 90 2.15 -4.29 -9.67
N ALA A 91 0.94 -4.56 -10.18
CA ALA A 91 -0.31 -4.50 -9.44
C ALA A 91 -1.22 -5.67 -9.82
N LEU A 92 -1.48 -6.55 -8.85
CA LEU A 92 -2.51 -7.57 -8.93
C LEU A 92 -3.75 -7.08 -8.18
N GLN A 93 -4.87 -7.01 -8.88
CA GLN A 93 -6.15 -6.67 -8.27
C GLN A 93 -6.62 -7.87 -7.42
N ARG A 94 -6.80 -7.66 -6.11
CA ARG A 94 -7.43 -8.67 -5.25
C ARG A 94 -8.89 -8.32 -5.07
N HIS A 95 -9.78 -9.24 -5.42
CA HIS A 95 -11.14 -9.24 -4.95
C HIS A 95 -11.13 -9.88 -3.56
N THR A 96 -11.24 -9.08 -2.51
CA THR A 96 -11.45 -9.61 -1.16
C THR A 96 -12.87 -10.17 -1.07
N ALA A 97 -13.01 -11.48 -1.24
CA ALA A 97 -13.91 -12.24 -0.38
C ALA A 97 -13.07 -12.62 0.85
N GLY A 98 -12.95 -11.70 1.80
CA GLY A 98 -12.40 -12.06 3.09
C GLY A 98 -13.43 -12.92 3.80
N VAL A 99 -13.15 -14.20 3.99
CA VAL A 99 -13.90 -15.01 4.96
C VAL A 99 -13.49 -14.48 6.33
N MET A 100 -14.47 -13.91 7.05
CA MET A 100 -14.38 -13.75 8.50
C MET A 100 -14.33 -15.16 9.10
N VAL A 101 -13.29 -15.45 9.89
CA VAL A 101 -13.30 -16.57 10.85
C VAL A 101 -13.66 -15.98 12.20
#